data_AF-A0A6P6N021-F1
#
_entry.id   AF-A0A6P6N021-F1
#
_cell.length_a   1.000
_cell.length_b   1.000
_cell.length_c   1.000
_cell.angle_alpha   90.00
_cell.angle_beta   90.00
_cell.angle_gamma   90.00
#
_symmetry.space_group_name_H-M   'P 1'
#
loop_
_entity.id
_entity.type
_entity.pdbx_description
1 polymer ?
#
loop_
_entity_poly.entity_id
_entity_poly.type
_entity_poly.pdbx_seq_one_letter_code
_entity_poly.pdbx_strand_id
1 'polypeptide(L)'
;MKLTVSAFVLLICTVALLSTTEGRPVRPQLRCNCPQMHSAPAIPADKILSLRVISAGPHCKHEEIIAKMKKGETCLDPTKDWVISLKEEINKRNIKSQQ
;
A
#
# COMPACT_ATOMS: atom_id res chain seq x y z
N MET A 1 -7.16 -60.93 -7.82
CA MET A 1 -6.00 -60.24 -8.46
C MET A 1 -6.42 -59.06 -9.34
N LYS A 2 -7.40 -59.16 -10.24
CA LYS A 2 -7.81 -58.04 -11.13
C LYS A 2 -8.48 -56.87 -10.40
N LEU A 3 -9.33 -57.17 -9.41
CA LEU A 3 -10.03 -56.15 -8.61
C LEU A 3 -9.10 -55.37 -7.67
N THR A 4 -8.11 -56.05 -7.09
CA THR A 4 -7.12 -55.42 -6.21
C THR A 4 -6.24 -54.44 -6.99
N VAL A 5 -5.76 -54.83 -8.18
CA VAL A 5 -4.97 -53.95 -9.06
C VAL A 5 -5.74 -52.69 -9.45
N SER A 6 -7.03 -52.83 -9.81
CA SER A 6 -7.89 -51.68 -10.13
C SER A 6 -8.01 -50.71 -8.95
N ALA A 7 -8.20 -51.23 -7.74
CA ALA A 7 -8.31 -50.40 -6.53
C ALA A 7 -7.01 -49.65 -6.22
N PHE A 8 -5.84 -50.29 -6.39
CA PHE A 8 -4.54 -49.63 -6.21
C PHE A 8 -4.30 -48.53 -7.26
N VAL A 9 -4.67 -48.76 -8.53
CA VAL A 9 -4.56 -47.75 -9.59
C VAL A 9 -5.45 -46.54 -9.29
N LEU A 10 -6.69 -46.76 -8.85
CA LEU A 10 -7.59 -45.69 -8.43
C LEU A 10 -7.03 -44.89 -7.25
N LEU A 11 -6.43 -45.56 -6.26
CA LEU A 11 -5.82 -44.91 -5.10
C LEU A 11 -4.60 -44.06 -5.47
N ILE A 12 -3.77 -44.51 -6.41
CA ILE A 12 -2.59 -43.75 -6.86
C ILE A 12 -3.02 -42.51 -7.66
N CYS A 13 -4.04 -42.65 -8.51
CA CYS A 13 -4.57 -41.53 -9.29
C CYS A 13 -5.15 -40.40 -8.41
N THR A 14 -5.83 -40.73 -7.30
CA THR A 14 -6.36 -39.71 -6.39
C THR A 14 -5.24 -38.95 -5.69
N VAL A 15 -4.22 -39.63 -5.16
CA VAL A 15 -3.09 -38.98 -4.48
C VAL A 15 -2.32 -38.04 -5.42
N ALA A 16 -2.14 -38.42 -6.69
CA ALA A 16 -1.48 -37.57 -7.69
C ALA A 16 -2.25 -36.26 -7.98
N LEU A 17 -3.59 -36.33 -8.03
CA LEU A 17 -4.45 -35.15 -8.24
C LEU A 17 -4.46 -34.19 -7.04
N LEU A 18 -4.31 -34.70 -5.82
CA LEU A 18 -4.22 -33.86 -4.61
C LEU A 18 -2.85 -33.21 -4.43
N SER A 19 -1.80 -33.70 -5.11
CA SER A 19 -0.42 -33.22 -4.93
C SER A 19 -0.09 -31.97 -5.74
N THR A 20 -1.02 -31.44 -6.54
CA THR A 20 -0.80 -30.27 -7.41
C THR A 20 -1.57 -29.05 -6.93
N THR A 21 -1.40 -28.66 -5.67
CA THR A 21 -1.86 -27.36 -5.17
C THR A 21 -0.76 -26.70 -4.34
N GLU A 22 0.40 -26.52 -4.97
CA GLU A 22 1.36 -25.51 -4.54
C GLU A 22 0.70 -24.14 -4.77
N GLY A 23 -0.07 -23.68 -3.79
CA GLY A 23 -0.67 -22.35 -3.77
C GLY A 23 0.45 -21.33 -3.93
N ARG A 24 0.60 -20.79 -5.13
CA ARG A 24 1.55 -19.71 -5.40
C ARG A 24 1.23 -18.62 -4.37
N PRO A 25 2.15 -18.23 -3.47
CA PRO A 25 1.86 -17.17 -2.54
C PRO A 25 1.54 -15.95 -3.39
N VAL A 26 0.27 -15.55 -3.36
CA VAL A 26 -0.15 -14.27 -3.91
C VAL A 26 0.57 -13.26 -3.05
N ARG A 27 1.79 -12.88 -3.48
CA ARG A 27 2.48 -11.75 -2.90
C ARG A 27 1.47 -10.62 -3.00
N PRO A 28 1.03 -10.02 -1.88
CA PRO A 28 0.20 -8.84 -1.97
C PRO A 28 0.99 -7.89 -2.85
N GLN A 29 0.50 -7.58 -4.04
CA GLN A 29 1.01 -6.38 -4.70
C GLN A 29 0.65 -5.27 -3.72
N LEU A 30 1.64 -4.70 -3.05
CA LEU A 30 1.43 -3.68 -2.04
C LEU A 30 0.78 -2.49 -2.76
N ARG A 31 -0.56 -2.41 -2.68
CA ARG A 31 -1.36 -1.36 -3.31
C ARG A 31 -1.26 -0.12 -2.44
N CYS A 32 -0.10 0.54 -2.47
CA CYS A 32 0.06 1.88 -1.94
C CYS A 32 -0.93 2.81 -2.67
N ASN A 33 -1.49 3.79 -1.95
CA ASN A 33 -2.35 4.81 -2.54
C ASN A 33 -1.56 5.75 -3.46
N CYS A 34 -0.26 5.86 -3.23
CA CYS A 34 0.67 6.73 -3.94
C CYS A 34 1.60 5.94 -4.87
N PRO A 35 1.22 5.69 -6.13
CA PRO A 35 2.10 5.07 -7.12
C PRO A 35 3.23 6.01 -7.57
N GLN A 36 3.04 7.31 -7.43
CA GLN A 36 4.04 8.34 -7.74
C GLN A 36 4.03 9.39 -6.64
N MET A 37 5.22 9.85 -6.24
CA MET A 37 5.41 10.90 -5.25
C MET A 37 5.97 12.16 -5.91
N HIS A 38 5.49 13.31 -5.46
CA HIS A 38 5.98 14.63 -5.85
C HIS A 38 7.10 15.05 -4.89
N SER A 39 8.31 15.19 -5.42
CA SER A 39 9.48 15.56 -4.65
C SER A 39 9.94 17.00 -4.89
N ALA A 40 9.66 17.57 -6.06
CA ALA A 40 10.08 18.92 -6.45
C ALA A 40 9.24 19.46 -7.64
N PRO A 41 9.06 20.79 -7.76
CA PRO A 41 9.50 21.83 -6.82
C PRO A 41 8.65 21.83 -5.53
N ALA A 42 9.15 22.48 -4.47
CA ALA A 42 8.43 22.59 -3.21
C ALA A 42 7.05 23.23 -3.39
N ILE A 43 6.03 22.66 -2.74
CA ILE A 43 4.66 23.19 -2.78
C ILE A 43 4.45 24.11 -1.58
N PRO A 44 4.10 25.39 -1.82
CA PRO A 44 3.77 26.33 -0.75
C PRO A 44 2.57 25.88 0.11
N ALA A 45 2.65 26.08 1.42
CA ALA A 45 1.63 25.62 2.38
C ALA A 45 0.25 26.27 2.19
N ASP A 46 0.19 27.50 1.65
CA ASP A 46 -1.05 28.21 1.33
C ASP A 46 -1.87 27.48 0.24
N LYS A 47 -1.23 26.67 -0.60
CA LYS A 47 -1.90 25.85 -1.62
C LYS A 47 -2.45 24.53 -1.07
N ILE A 48 -2.01 24.13 0.13
CA ILE A 48 -2.44 22.91 0.81
C ILE A 48 -3.67 23.23 1.67
N LEU A 49 -4.78 22.57 1.36
CA LEU A 49 -6.03 22.66 2.11
C LEU A 49 -5.98 21.74 3.34
N SER A 50 -5.48 20.52 3.17
CA SER A 50 -5.27 19.56 4.25
C SER A 50 -4.24 18.51 3.87
N LEU A 51 -3.67 17.83 4.88
CA LEU A 51 -2.83 16.66 4.69
C LEU A 51 -3.53 15.42 5.24
N ARG A 52 -3.40 14.31 4.54
CA ARG A 52 -3.69 12.97 5.04
C ARG A 52 -2.38 12.20 5.11
N VAL A 53 -2.02 11.75 6.31
CA VAL A 53 -0.82 10.97 6.55
C VAL A 53 -1.24 9.53 6.82
N ILE A 54 -0.67 8.59 6.07
CA ILE A 54 -0.93 7.15 6.21
C ILE A 54 0.40 6.51 6.59
N SER A 55 0.49 5.97 7.81
CA SER A 55 1.69 5.30 8.29
C SER A 55 1.98 4.01 7.52
N ALA A 56 3.25 3.64 7.45
CA ALA A 56 3.67 2.36 6.90
C ALA A 56 2.96 1.17 7.61
N GLY A 57 2.61 0.15 6.85
CA GLY A 57 1.86 -1.01 7.32
C GLY A 57 1.98 -2.23 6.41
N PRO A 58 1.19 -3.30 6.68
CA PRO A 58 1.27 -4.56 5.93
C PRO A 58 0.90 -4.42 4.45
N HIS A 59 0.13 -3.39 4.09
CA HIS A 59 -0.31 -3.13 2.71
C HIS A 59 0.59 -2.14 1.94
N CYS A 60 1.34 -1.28 2.63
CA CYS A 60 2.31 -0.37 2.03
C CYS A 60 3.45 -0.12 3.03
N LYS A 61 4.70 -0.43 2.63
CA LYS A 61 5.87 -0.32 3.53
C LYS A 61 6.36 1.10 3.77
N HIS A 62 5.82 2.08 3.05
CA HIS A 62 6.25 3.48 3.12
C HIS A 62 5.15 4.31 3.78
N GLU A 63 5.55 5.38 4.49
CA GLU A 63 4.61 6.42 4.90
C GLU A 63 4.12 7.14 3.63
N GLU A 64 2.81 7.41 3.55
CA GLU A 64 2.20 8.15 2.45
C GLU A 64 1.67 9.48 2.98
N ILE A 65 2.12 10.58 2.37
CA ILE A 65 1.64 11.93 2.68
C ILE A 65 0.84 12.42 1.47
N ILE A 66 -0.47 12.55 1.63
CA ILE A 66 -1.37 13.00 0.56
C ILE A 66 -1.81 14.42 0.86
N ALA A 67 -1.43 15.35 -0.02
CA ALA A 67 -1.81 16.74 0.03
C ALA A 67 -3.09 16.99 -0.76
N LYS A 68 -4.13 17.46 -0.07
CA LYS A 68 -5.35 17.94 -0.71
C LYS A 68 -5.19 19.41 -1.08
N MET A 69 -5.36 19.72 -2.36
CA MET A 69 -5.23 21.05 -2.93
C MET A 69 -6.51 21.41 -3.70
N LYS A 70 -6.67 22.68 -4.08
CA LYS A 70 -7.82 23.13 -4.89
C LYS A 70 -7.95 22.39 -6.23
N LYS A 71 -6.82 22.00 -6.83
CA LYS A 71 -6.76 21.33 -8.14
C LYS A 71 -6.78 19.81 -8.06
N GLY A 72 -6.97 19.23 -6.87
CA GLY A 72 -6.97 17.79 -6.65
C GLY A 72 -5.99 17.38 -5.55
N GLU A 73 -5.68 16.09 -5.52
CA GLU A 73 -4.79 15.50 -4.52
C GLU A 73 -3.44 15.15 -5.15
N THR A 74 -2.36 15.29 -4.38
CA THR A 74 -1.03 14.86 -4.81
C THR A 74 -0.32 14.16 -3.66
N CYS A 75 0.40 13.10 -3.98
CA CYS A 75 1.25 12.42 -3.01
C CYS A 75 2.59 13.15 -2.91
N LEU A 76 3.06 13.37 -1.70
CA LEU A 76 4.33 14.02 -1.39
C LEU A 76 5.35 13.00 -0.94
N ASP A 77 6.61 13.21 -1.33
CA ASP A 77 7.73 12.38 -0.93
C ASP A 77 8.14 12.70 0.52
N PRO A 78 7.91 11.80 1.50
CA PRO A 78 8.19 12.05 2.91
C PRO A 78 9.69 12.20 3.20
N THR A 79 10.57 11.87 2.24
CA THR A 79 12.03 11.98 2.40
C THR A 79 12.57 13.39 2.13
N LYS A 80 11.72 14.32 1.66
CA LYS A 80 12.16 15.69 1.35
C LYS A 80 11.96 16.63 2.52
N ASP A 81 12.99 17.41 2.85
CA ASP A 81 12.98 18.36 3.98
C ASP A 81 11.83 19.36 3.93
N TRP A 82 11.46 19.83 2.73
CA TRP A 82 10.34 20.74 2.55
C TRP A 82 8.98 20.09 2.85
N VAL A 83 8.84 18.78 2.62
CA VAL A 83 7.61 18.02 2.94
C VAL A 83 7.50 17.83 4.45
N ILE A 84 8.61 17.55 5.12
CA ILE A 84 8.68 17.46 6.59
C ILE A 84 8.29 18.81 7.21
N SER A 85 8.88 19.89 6.72
CA SER A 85 8.57 21.26 7.19
C SER A 85 7.11 21.64 6.95
N LEU A 86 6.58 21.27 5.77
CA LEU A 86 5.18 21.48 5.42
C LEU A 86 4.26 20.74 6.41
N LYS A 87 4.51 19.45 6.70
CA LYS A 87 3.70 18.66 7.64
C LYS A 87 3.56 19.36 8.99
N GLU A 88 4.65 19.89 9.53
CA GLU A 88 4.66 20.65 10.78
C GLU A 88 3.89 21.98 10.68
N GLU A 89 4.03 22.71 9.59
CA GLU A 89 3.29 23.96 9.36
C GLU A 89 1.78 23.71 9.31
N ILE A 90 1.33 22.69 8.57
CA ILE A 90 -0.09 22.29 8.52
C ILE A 90 -0.61 21.90 9.91
N ASN A 91 0.16 21.12 10.66
CA ASN A 91 -0.19 20.70 12.02
C ASN A 91 -0.42 21.90 12.94
N LYS A 92 0.49 22.88 12.92
CA LYS A 92 0.35 24.13 13.70
C LYS A 92 -0.89 24.93 13.29
N ARG A 93 -1.21 25.01 11.99
CA ARG A 93 -2.44 25.66 11.51
C ARG A 93 -3.70 24.99 12.05
N ASN A 94 -3.75 23.65 12.03
CA ASN A 94 -4.89 22.90 12.54
C ASN A 94 -5.11 23.12 14.04
N ILE A 95 -4.05 23.10 14.85
CA ILE A 95 -4.16 23.35 16.31
C ILE A 95 -4.72 24.75 16.56
N LYS A 96 -4.24 25.76 15.84
CA LYS A 96 -4.73 27.14 15.99
C LYS A 96 -6.19 27.30 15.57
N SER A 97 -6.66 26.55 14.57
CA SER A 97 -8.06 26.61 14.13
C SER A 97 -9.04 25.90 15.07
N GLN A 98 -8.57 25.06 15.98
CA GLN A 98 -9.39 24.37 16.98
C GLN A 98 -9.45 25.12 18.32
N GLN A 99 -8.76 26.25 18.44
CA GLN A 99 -8.72 27.11 19.62
C GLN A 99 -9.44 28.43 19.35
#